data_AF-L0G4L8-F1
#
_entry.id   AF-L0G4L8-F1
#
_cell.length_a   1.000
_cell.length_b   1.000
_cell.length_c   1.000
_cell.angle_alpha   90.00
_cell.angle_beta   90.00
_cell.angle_gamma   90.00
#
_symmetry.space_group_name_H-M   'P 1'
#
loop_
_entity.id
_entity.type
_entity.pdbx_description
1 polymer ?
#
loop_
_entity_poly.entity_id
_entity_poly.type
_entity_poly.pdbx_seq_one_letter_code
_entity_poly.pdbx_strand_id
1 'polypeptide(L)'
;MLITSTNGFLSVVNSPSNGDHLLVRAKCKTDLSRLFDERRIHPIQHETFNFGIFLCKQEFADTLIKMIKCIDYTNFESGMITLD
;
A
#
# COMPACT_ATOMS: atom_id res chain seq x y z
N MET A 1 -10.07 3.41 0.59
CA MET A 1 -9.57 3.34 -0.80
C MET A 1 -8.88 2.00 -1.00
N LEU A 2 -9.13 1.32 -2.12
CA LEU A 2 -8.41 0.11 -2.52
C LEU A 2 -7.48 0.46 -3.69
N ILE A 3 -6.25 -0.08 -3.69
CA ILE A 3 -5.29 0.09 -4.78
C ILE A 3 -4.82 -1.28 -5.22
N THR A 4 -4.95 -1.55 -6.52
CA THR A 4 -4.24 -2.65 -7.19
C THR A 4 -3.19 -2.02 -8.09
N SER A 5 -1.93 -2.44 -7.96
CA SER A 5 -0.81 -1.92 -8.73
C SER A 5 0.27 -2.98 -8.93
N THR A 6 1.31 -2.64 -9.67
CA THR A 6 2.53 -3.46 -9.80
C THR A 6 3.24 -3.67 -8.46
N ASN A 7 2.93 -2.88 -7.43
CA ASN A 7 3.45 -3.08 -6.08
C ASN A 7 2.63 -4.10 -5.27
N GLY A 8 1.39 -4.42 -5.68
CA GLY A 8 0.50 -5.36 -5.00
C GLY A 8 -0.89 -4.77 -4.70
N PHE A 9 -1.60 -5.37 -3.74
CA PHE A 9 -2.96 -4.99 -3.35
C PHE A 9 -3.01 -4.35 -1.95
N LEU A 10 -3.46 -3.10 -1.90
CA LEU A 10 -3.50 -2.29 -0.67
C LEU A 10 -4.92 -1.84 -0.32
N SER A 11 -5.22 -1.86 0.98
CA SER A 11 -6.44 -1.29 1.56
C SER A 11 -6.12 -0.17 2.52
N VAL A 12 -6.55 1.03 2.17
CA VAL A 12 -6.26 2.28 2.86
C VAL A 12 -7.53 2.77 3.56
N VAL A 13 -7.45 2.92 4.87
CA VAL A 13 -8.53 3.45 5.71
C VAL A 13 -7.99 4.51 6.67
N ASN A 14 -8.87 5.34 7.21
CA ASN A 14 -8.50 6.24 8.30
C ASN A 14 -8.06 5.42 9.51
N SER A 15 -7.06 5.93 10.22
CA SER A 15 -6.73 5.40 11.54
C SER A 15 -7.90 5.69 12.49
N PRO A 16 -8.34 4.71 13.30
CA PRO A 16 -9.43 4.92 14.26
C PRO A 16 -9.05 5.91 15.37
N SER A 17 -7.76 6.14 15.60
CA SER A 17 -7.25 7.00 16.68
C SER A 17 -6.93 8.44 16.25
N ASN A 18 -6.75 8.70 14.95
CA ASN A 18 -6.36 10.01 14.44
C ASN A 18 -6.87 10.18 13.01
N GLY A 19 -7.75 11.17 12.79
CA GLY A 19 -8.37 11.45 11.49
C GLY A 19 -7.40 11.92 10.40
N ASP A 20 -6.18 12.32 10.75
CA ASP A 20 -5.11 12.70 9.81
C ASP A 20 -4.09 11.59 9.54
N HIS A 21 -4.25 10.45 10.22
CA HIS A 21 -3.48 9.25 9.96
C HIS A 21 -4.30 8.22 9.20
N LEU A 22 -3.59 7.40 8.46
CA LEU A 22 -4.09 6.29 7.69
C LEU A 22 -3.51 4.99 8.24
N LEU A 23 -4.30 3.94 8.14
CA LEU A 23 -3.85 2.57 8.24
C LEU A 23 -3.87 1.98 6.83
N VAL A 24 -2.69 1.72 6.28
CA VAL A 24 -2.51 1.05 4.98
C VAL A 24 -2.26 -0.42 5.25
N ARG A 25 -3.05 -1.29 4.62
CA ARG A 25 -3.14 -2.72 4.94
C ARG A 25 -2.90 -3.57 3.70
N ALA A 26 -2.33 -4.74 3.89
CA ALA A 26 -2.16 -5.73 2.83
C ALA A 26 -2.33 -7.16 3.37
N LYS A 27 -2.68 -8.08 2.47
CA LYS A 27 -2.75 -9.52 2.78
C LYS A 27 -1.35 -10.11 2.95
N CYS A 28 -0.41 -9.67 2.10
CA CYS A 28 0.98 -10.09 2.07
C CYS A 28 1.89 -8.96 2.57
N LYS A 29 2.90 -9.28 3.40
CA LYS A 29 3.89 -8.30 3.89
C LYS A 29 4.66 -7.65 2.73
N THR A 30 4.92 -8.43 1.68
CA THR A 30 5.67 -8.02 0.49
C THR A 30 5.04 -6.83 -0.25
N ASP A 31 3.71 -6.73 -0.24
CA ASP A 31 3.00 -5.66 -0.94
C ASP A 31 3.25 -4.30 -0.25
N LEU A 32 3.42 -4.32 1.08
CA LEU A 32 3.81 -3.14 1.85
C LEU A 32 5.32 -2.88 1.76
N SER A 33 6.17 -3.93 1.78
CA SER A 33 7.63 -3.73 1.78
C SER A 33 8.20 -3.20 0.47
N ARG A 34 7.46 -3.35 -0.64
CA ARG A 34 7.77 -2.71 -1.92
C ARG A 34 7.62 -1.19 -1.90
N LEU A 35 6.89 -0.64 -0.92
CA LEU A 35 6.57 0.79 -0.83
C LEU A 35 7.10 1.46 0.44
N PHE A 36 7.24 0.69 1.51
CA PHE A 36 7.58 1.19 2.85
C PHE A 36 8.72 0.36 3.46
N ASP A 37 9.44 0.95 4.42
CA ASP A 37 10.46 0.23 5.21
C ASP A 37 9.82 -0.95 5.95
N GLU A 38 10.37 -2.15 5.78
CA GLU A 38 9.90 -3.38 6.42
C GLU A 38 9.80 -3.28 7.94
N ARG A 39 10.64 -2.48 8.58
CA ARG A 39 10.66 -2.30 10.04
C ARG A 39 9.40 -1.62 10.56
N ARG A 40 8.66 -0.92 9.69
CA ARG A 40 7.41 -0.24 10.03
C ARG A 40 6.17 -1.11 9.81
N ILE A 41 6.32 -2.26 9.16
CA ILE A 41 5.21 -3.17 8.88
C ILE A 41 4.98 -4.06 10.08
N HIS A 42 3.74 -4.09 10.56
CA HIS A 42 3.34 -4.90 11.70
C HIS A 42 2.13 -5.77 11.35
N PRO A 43 1.96 -6.93 12.01
CA PRO A 43 0.74 -7.70 11.89
C PRO A 43 -0.45 -6.91 12.43
N ILE A 44 -1.63 -7.16 11.87
CA ILE A 44 -2.90 -6.60 12.34
C ILE A 44 -3.93 -7.72 12.50
N GLN A 45 -4.85 -7.56 13.45
CA GLN A 45 -5.99 -8.46 13.59
C GLN A 45 -7.11 -7.99 12.67
N HIS A 46 -7.22 -8.59 11.49
CA HIS A 46 -8.29 -8.32 10.54
C HIS A 46 -8.54 -9.55 9.67
N GLU A 47 -9.81 -9.81 9.32
CA GLU A 47 -10.22 -11.05 8.63
C GLU A 47 -9.54 -11.26 7.28
N THR A 48 -9.38 -10.18 6.49
CA THR A 48 -8.81 -10.24 5.14
C THR A 48 -7.34 -9.79 5.03
N PHE A 49 -6.88 -8.92 5.94
CA PHE A 49 -5.57 -8.25 5.82
C PHE A 49 -4.72 -8.60 7.03
N ASN A 50 -3.53 -9.14 6.81
CA ASN A 50 -2.69 -9.64 7.90
C ASN A 50 -1.65 -8.63 8.36
N PHE A 51 -1.34 -7.63 7.52
CA PHE A 51 -0.28 -6.65 7.76
C PHE A 51 -0.77 -5.22 7.58
N GLY A 52 -0.15 -4.30 8.31
CA GLY A 52 -0.43 -2.87 8.16
C GLY A 52 0.75 -1.97 8.53
N ILE A 53 0.59 -0.70 8.17
CA ILE A 53 1.47 0.42 8.54
C ILE A 53 0.60 1.64 8.85
N PHE A 54 0.97 2.38 9.90
CA PHE A 54 0.41 3.67 10.22
C PHE A 54 1.28 4.80 9.66
N LEU A 55 0.64 5.77 9.00
CA LEU A 55 1.30 6.97 8.49
C LEU A 55 0.32 8.15 8.34
N CYS A 56 0.82 9.37 8.23
CA CYS A 56 -0.02 10.53 7.96
C CYS A 56 -0.43 10.60 6.48
N LYS A 57 -1.50 11.35 6.19
CA LYS A 57 -1.98 11.56 4.81
C LYS A 57 -0.92 12.12 3.86
N GLN A 58 -0.04 13.01 4.34
CA GLN A 58 1.01 13.59 3.52
C GLN A 58 2.03 12.54 3.08
N GLU A 59 2.50 11.70 4.00
CA GLU A 59 3.42 10.61 3.69
C GLU A 59 2.80 9.64 2.67
N PHE A 60 1.49 9.38 2.78
CA PHE A 60 0.79 8.53 1.84
C PHE A 60 0.68 9.17 0.46
N ALA A 61 0.39 10.47 0.39
CA ALA A 61 0.36 11.23 -0.86
C ALA A 61 1.72 11.19 -1.56
N ASP A 62 2.81 11.39 -0.82
CA ASP A 62 4.18 11.30 -1.37
C ASP A 62 4.49 9.91 -1.92
N THR A 63 3.97 8.86 -1.28
CA THR A 63 4.09 7.47 -1.75
C THR A 63 3.34 7.28 -3.07
N LEU A 64 2.10 7.76 -3.19
CA LEU A 64 1.33 7.69 -4.43
C LEU A 64 1.99 8.47 -5.57
N ILE A 65 2.54 9.64 -5.29
CA ILE A 65 3.29 10.43 -6.29
C ILE A 65 4.48 9.64 -6.81
N LYS A 66 5.24 8.96 -5.93
CA LYS A 66 6.34 8.08 -6.34
C LYS A 66 5.85 6.92 -7.19
N MET A 67 4.77 6.24 -6.76
CA MET A 67 4.18 5.14 -7.52
C MET A 67 3.82 5.57 -8.94
N ILE A 68 3.11 6.70 -9.10
CA ILE A 68 2.69 7.23 -10.41
C ILE A 68 3.91 7.57 -11.27
N LYS A 69 4.93 8.21 -10.70
CA LYS A 69 6.16 8.59 -11.43
C LYS A 69 6.98 7.39 -11.90
N CYS A 70 6.86 6.24 -11.24
CA CYS A 70 7.60 5.02 -11.59
C CYS A 70 6.89 4.15 -12.63
N ILE A 71 5.66 4.49 -13.05
CA ILE A 71 4.95 3.71 -14.07
C ILE A 71 5.58 4.01 -15.44
N ASP A 72 6.04 2.95 -16.11
CA ASP A 72 6.37 3.02 -17.53
C ASP A 72 5.10 2.88 -18.37
N TYR A 73 4.57 4.01 -18.82
CA TYR A 73 3.37 4.07 -19.64
C TYR A 73 3.58 3.62 -21.10
N THR A 74 4.83 3.39 -21.53
CA THR A 74 5.13 2.92 -22.89
C THR A 74 5.00 1.40 -23.05
N ASN A 75 5.00 0.66 -21.94
CA ASN A 75 4.94 -0.81 -21.93
C ASN A 75 4.00 -1.33 -20.82
N PHE A 76 2.75 -0.88 -20.87
CA PHE A 76 1.78 -1.11 -19.79
C PHE A 76 1.44 -2.60 -19.55
N GLU A 77 1.44 -3.43 -20.60
CA GLU A 77 1.07 -4.85 -20.48
C GLU A 77 2.11 -5.69 -19.72
N SER A 78 3.38 -5.29 -19.74
CA SER A 78 4.47 -6.04 -19.09
C SER A 78 4.50 -5.93 -17.56
N GLY A 79 3.84 -4.90 -17.00
CA GLY A 79 3.86 -4.62 -15.56
C GLY A 79 2.69 -5.21 -14.78
N MET A 80 1.67 -5.74 -15.46
CA MET A 80 0.47 -6.24 -14.79
C MET A 80 0.80 -7.55 -14.05
N ILE A 81 0.69 -7.52 -12.72
CA ILE A 81 0.70 -8.74 -11.91
C ILE A 81 -0.64 -9.43 -12.14
N THR A 82 -0.63 -10.63 -12.71
CA THR A 82 -1.80 -11.50 -12.76
C THR A 82 -2.18 -11.88 -11.32
N LEU A 83 -3.39 -11.52 -10.90
CA LEU A 83 -3.95 -11.99 -9.65
C LEU A 83 -4.49 -13.40 -9.90
N ASP A 84 -3.72 -14.41 -9.51
CA ASP A 84 -4.17 -15.80 -9.42
C ASP A 84 -5.13 -16.01 -8.23
#